data_AF-A0A9P9CPI0-F1
#
_entry.id   AF-A0A9P9CPI0-F1
#
_cell.length_a   1.000
_cell.length_b   1.000
_cell.length_c   1.000
_cell.angle_alpha   90.00
_cell.angle_beta   90.00
_cell.angle_gamma   90.00
#
_symmetry.space_group_name_H-M   'P 1'
#
loop_
_entity.id
_entity.type
_entity.pdbx_description
1 polymer ?
#
loop_
_entity_poly.entity_id
_entity_poly.type
_entity_poly.pdbx_seq_one_letter_code
_entity_poly.pdbx_strand_id
1 'polypeptide(L)'
;MHSRLLGLSVTFFGLVQLVVSGPVKALTGSAEHFDARATPTTANTVVLDGKRLISAKQHLKENFFATQLTSLRRDADSWLGKGPWSVIFKPHPPENGTLHDYSSQAPYWWPTKNKTDQNVSSLSTSRAPTRLDNAWSWVSLYRTRRVNATRFLHLFATFAPLFTGRTIHDVDTITDRLSIGAVCQSSYSLALTWYYMYTGDAKYSKKAATALCTWFLDPKTSMNPNLEHSQAVPCRELGRAPVIIDFSQLFTSVVDAVQILNLGATGWTKDDTTRMNKWNQQFLDWLVSSDLGKQASALHNNHAVFYDMQVAALSLSVGKRDQAKSVVSRAKSRIDEQIAPDSSQPNEAVRTRSWHYHCFNLVAFTRLAQIASHVGVDLWRYKGPKGQGLQKAIQFILPTALNQKK
;
A
#
# COMPACT_ATOMS: atom_id res chain seq x y z
N MET A 1 -19.65 5.63 -20.11
CA MET A 1 -18.59 6.19 -19.22
C MET A 1 -18.39 5.35 -17.94
N HIS A 2 -18.41 4.01 -18.04
CA HIS A 2 -18.44 3.09 -16.89
C HIS A 2 -17.19 2.19 -16.77
N SER A 3 -16.10 2.52 -17.47
CA SER A 3 -14.92 1.64 -17.63
C SER A 3 -13.63 2.13 -16.98
N ARG A 4 -13.62 3.27 -16.26
CA ARG A 4 -12.38 3.84 -15.68
C ARG A 4 -12.08 3.44 -14.24
N LEU A 5 -13.01 2.83 -13.50
CA LEU A 5 -12.82 2.44 -12.09
C LEU A 5 -12.34 0.99 -11.89
N LEU A 6 -12.51 0.10 -12.88
CA LEU A 6 -11.89 -1.23 -12.86
C LEU A 6 -10.39 -1.20 -13.21
N GLY A 7 -9.88 -0.10 -13.77
CA GLY A 7 -8.48 0.04 -14.18
C GLY A 7 -7.49 0.12 -13.02
N LEU A 8 -7.89 0.63 -11.85
CA LEU A 8 -6.99 0.91 -10.72
C LEU A 8 -6.56 -0.33 -9.91
N SER A 9 -7.25 -1.47 -10.07
CA SER A 9 -6.79 -2.76 -9.51
C SER A 9 -5.99 -3.62 -10.50
N VAL A 10 -6.05 -3.31 -11.80
CA VAL A 10 -5.44 -4.14 -12.86
C VAL A 10 -4.03 -3.64 -13.23
N THR A 11 -3.74 -2.34 -13.10
CA THR A 11 -2.37 -1.81 -13.31
C THR A 11 -1.35 -2.32 -12.30
N PHE A 12 -1.79 -2.85 -11.14
CA PHE A 12 -0.90 -3.45 -10.14
C PHE A 12 -0.42 -4.86 -10.53
N PHE A 13 -1.16 -5.58 -11.38
CA PHE A 13 -0.75 -6.92 -11.85
C PHE A 13 0.29 -6.88 -12.97
N GLY A 14 0.34 -5.78 -13.75
CA GLY A 14 1.25 -5.66 -14.90
C GLY A 14 2.72 -5.38 -14.55
N LEU A 15 3.00 -4.68 -13.44
CA LEU A 15 4.38 -4.37 -13.03
C LEU A 15 5.02 -5.42 -12.10
N VAL A 16 4.22 -6.30 -11.48
CA VAL A 16 4.73 -7.36 -10.56
C VAL A 16 5.17 -8.62 -11.33
N GLN A 17 4.76 -8.80 -12.58
CA GLN A 17 5.25 -9.93 -13.40
C GLN A 17 6.74 -9.85 -13.78
N LEU A 18 7.43 -8.72 -13.53
CA LEU A 18 8.83 -8.58 -13.95
C LEU A 18 9.88 -9.06 -12.94
N VAL A 19 9.48 -9.59 -11.78
CA VAL A 19 10.43 -10.00 -10.73
C VAL A 19 10.22 -11.45 -10.26
N VAL A 20 9.14 -12.15 -10.59
CA VAL A 20 8.77 -13.38 -9.85
C VAL A 20 8.94 -14.71 -10.60
N SER A 21 9.16 -14.76 -11.91
CA SER A 21 9.20 -16.07 -12.59
C SER A 21 10.06 -16.12 -13.85
N GLY A 22 11.33 -16.45 -13.67
CA GLY A 22 12.19 -17.03 -14.70
C GLY A 22 13.25 -17.90 -14.00
N PRO A 23 13.56 -19.12 -14.48
CA PRO A 23 14.61 -19.93 -13.89
C PRO A 23 15.94 -19.20 -14.05
N VAL A 24 16.69 -19.03 -12.96
CA VAL A 24 18.10 -18.67 -13.04
C VAL A 24 18.81 -19.86 -13.68
N LYS A 25 18.99 -19.83 -15.00
CA LYS A 25 19.93 -20.73 -15.65
C LYS A 25 21.32 -20.24 -15.27
N ALA A 26 22.01 -20.99 -14.42
CA ALA A 26 23.43 -20.81 -14.19
C ALA A 26 24.14 -20.97 -15.54
N LEU A 27 24.76 -19.91 -16.04
CA LEU A 27 25.66 -19.96 -17.19
C LEU A 27 27.03 -19.54 -16.69
N THR A 28 27.84 -20.55 -16.40
CA THR A 28 29.30 -20.47 -16.36
C THR A 28 29.78 -20.10 -17.76
N GLY A 29 30.15 -18.84 -17.95
CA GLY A 29 30.76 -18.32 -19.18
C GLY A 29 32.01 -17.53 -18.83
N SER A 30 33.09 -17.83 -19.54
CA SER A 30 34.47 -17.41 -19.33
C SER A 30 34.67 -15.90 -19.19
N ALA A 31 35.60 -15.54 -18.29
CA ALA A 31 36.06 -14.19 -18.07
C ALA A 31 36.86 -13.69 -19.28
N GLU A 32 36.34 -12.72 -20.02
CA GLU A 32 37.15 -11.86 -20.88
C GLU A 32 36.77 -10.39 -20.71
N HIS A 33 37.80 -9.62 -20.36
CA HIS A 33 37.95 -8.16 -20.26
C HIS A 33 36.75 -7.31 -19.79
N PHE A 34 36.73 -7.08 -18.47
CA PHE A 34 36.01 -5.96 -17.86
C PHE A 34 36.74 -4.63 -18.14
N ASP A 35 36.08 -3.74 -18.87
CA ASP A 35 36.39 -2.31 -18.85
C ASP A 35 36.03 -1.74 -17.47
N ALA A 36 37.01 -1.17 -16.77
CA ALA A 36 36.95 -0.76 -15.37
C ALA A 36 36.19 0.57 -15.16
N ARG A 37 35.02 0.74 -15.79
CA ARG A 37 34.09 1.84 -15.49
C ARG A 37 33.09 1.39 -14.43
N ALA A 38 33.31 1.87 -13.20
CA ALA A 38 32.41 1.86 -12.03
C ALA A 38 31.37 0.73 -12.01
N THR A 39 31.60 -0.29 -11.17
CA THR A 39 30.57 -1.28 -10.83
C THR A 39 29.26 -0.56 -10.48
N PRO A 40 28.13 -0.90 -11.14
CA PRO A 40 26.86 -0.22 -10.89
C PRO A 40 26.53 -0.27 -9.40
N THR A 41 26.38 0.89 -8.76
CA THR A 41 25.98 0.96 -7.34
C THR A 41 24.62 0.28 -7.19
N THR A 42 24.57 -0.78 -6.40
CA THR A 42 23.30 -1.47 -6.11
C THR A 42 22.46 -0.60 -5.21
N ALA A 43 21.24 -0.27 -5.64
CA ALA A 43 20.29 0.41 -4.77
C ALA A 43 19.99 -0.48 -3.56
N ASN A 44 20.08 0.07 -2.35
CA ASN A 44 19.68 -0.61 -1.12
C ASN A 44 18.16 -0.55 -0.94
N THR A 45 17.42 -0.99 -1.96
CA THR A 45 15.96 -1.08 -1.92
C THR A 45 15.49 -2.04 -0.84
N VAL A 46 14.29 -1.78 -0.34
CA VAL A 46 13.64 -2.43 0.81
C VAL A 46 12.72 -3.56 0.38
N VAL A 47 11.94 -3.36 -0.70
CA VAL A 47 11.08 -4.39 -1.26
C VAL A 47 11.63 -4.89 -2.59
N LEU A 48 12.07 -4.01 -3.48
CA LEU A 48 12.71 -4.45 -4.72
C LEU A 48 14.03 -5.16 -4.43
N ASP A 49 14.34 -6.19 -5.21
CA ASP A 49 15.68 -6.80 -5.23
C ASP A 49 16.61 -5.93 -6.11
N GLY A 50 17.55 -5.24 -5.46
CA GLY A 50 18.51 -4.38 -6.15
C GLY A 50 19.36 -5.10 -7.21
N LYS A 51 19.66 -6.39 -7.03
CA LYS A 51 20.38 -7.18 -8.05
C LYS A 51 19.52 -7.40 -9.28
N ARG A 52 18.22 -7.66 -9.08
CA ARG A 52 17.26 -7.77 -10.20
C ARG A 52 17.03 -6.43 -10.90
N LEU A 53 17.08 -5.30 -10.19
CA LEU A 53 17.04 -3.97 -10.83
C LEU A 53 18.24 -3.75 -11.76
N ILE A 54 19.45 -4.08 -11.32
CA ILE A 54 20.65 -3.99 -12.16
C ILE A 54 20.53 -4.93 -13.37
N SER A 55 20.13 -6.18 -13.13
CA SER A 55 19.98 -7.18 -14.20
C SER A 55 18.94 -6.72 -15.23
N ALA A 56 17.78 -6.21 -14.81
CA ALA A 56 16.77 -5.67 -15.72
C ALA A 56 17.32 -4.48 -16.53
N LYS A 57 18.11 -3.61 -15.90
CA LYS A 57 18.77 -2.50 -16.58
C LYS A 57 19.79 -2.95 -17.62
N GLN A 58 20.52 -4.04 -17.37
CA GLN A 58 21.45 -4.63 -18.35
C GLN A 58 20.71 -5.20 -19.56
N HIS A 59 19.65 -5.99 -19.34
CA HIS A 59 18.84 -6.57 -20.42
C HIS A 59 18.09 -5.53 -21.26
N LEU A 60 17.90 -4.31 -20.75
CA LEU A 60 17.40 -3.19 -21.56
C LEU A 60 18.38 -2.79 -22.68
N LYS A 61 19.70 -3.01 -22.51
CA LYS A 61 20.69 -2.80 -23.60
C LYS A 61 20.45 -3.75 -24.76
N GLU A 62 19.96 -4.94 -24.45
CA GLU A 62 19.64 -6.02 -25.39
C GLU A 62 18.19 -5.93 -25.91
N ASN A 63 17.49 -4.82 -25.62
CA ASN A 63 16.11 -4.58 -26.03
C ASN A 63 15.06 -5.56 -25.47
N PHE A 64 15.43 -6.40 -24.49
CA PHE A 64 14.56 -7.46 -23.96
C PHE A 64 13.29 -6.92 -23.25
N PHE A 65 13.41 -5.77 -22.58
CA PHE A 65 12.31 -5.13 -21.83
C PHE A 65 11.77 -3.84 -22.47
N ALA A 66 11.94 -3.67 -23.78
CA ALA A 66 11.61 -2.43 -24.48
C ALA A 66 10.13 -2.02 -24.36
N THR A 67 9.21 -2.99 -24.49
CA THR A 67 7.76 -2.77 -24.35
C THR A 67 7.39 -2.34 -22.93
N GLN A 68 8.03 -2.93 -21.92
CA GLN A 68 7.79 -2.62 -20.52
C GLN A 68 8.38 -1.27 -20.14
N LEU A 69 9.58 -0.93 -20.64
CA LEU A 69 10.14 0.42 -20.48
C LEU A 69 9.25 1.48 -21.15
N THR A 70 8.71 1.20 -22.33
CA THR A 70 7.77 2.11 -23.01
C THR A 70 6.50 2.32 -22.19
N SER A 71 5.98 1.25 -21.57
CA SER A 71 4.79 1.32 -20.73
C SER A 71 5.06 2.08 -19.42
N LEU A 72 6.20 1.83 -18.79
CA LEU A 72 6.67 2.55 -17.60
C LEU A 72 6.84 4.05 -17.89
N ARG A 73 7.50 4.39 -19.02
CA ARG A 73 7.67 5.77 -19.45
C ARG A 73 6.33 6.45 -19.72
N ARG A 74 5.38 5.78 -20.40
CA ARG A 74 4.04 6.33 -20.64
C ARG A 74 3.31 6.64 -19.33
N ASP A 75 3.41 5.75 -18.34
CA ASP A 75 2.84 5.98 -17.01
C ASP A 75 3.49 7.21 -16.34
N ALA A 76 4.82 7.26 -16.32
CA ALA A 76 5.59 8.39 -15.79
C ALA A 76 5.29 9.73 -16.48
N ASP A 77 5.19 9.75 -17.81
CA ASP A 77 4.80 10.93 -18.58
C ASP A 77 3.40 11.42 -18.16
N SER A 78 2.49 10.51 -17.82
CA SER A 78 1.15 10.86 -17.31
C SER A 78 1.16 11.57 -15.95
N TRP A 79 2.27 11.50 -15.20
CA TRP A 79 2.42 12.13 -13.90
C TRP A 79 3.09 13.50 -13.95
N LEU A 80 3.83 13.84 -15.01
CA LEU A 80 4.62 15.08 -15.09
C LEU A 80 3.77 16.35 -14.92
N GLY A 81 2.57 16.37 -15.51
CA GLY A 81 1.62 17.50 -15.43
C GLY A 81 0.64 17.47 -14.26
N LYS A 82 0.72 16.48 -13.35
CA LYS A 82 -0.23 16.33 -12.23
C LYS A 82 0.37 16.80 -10.90
N GLY A 83 -0.48 17.10 -9.93
CA GLY A 83 -0.04 17.56 -8.61
C GLY A 83 0.61 18.96 -8.64
N PRO A 84 1.36 19.35 -7.59
CA PRO A 84 1.70 18.54 -6.42
C PRO A 84 0.45 18.19 -5.60
N TRP A 85 0.58 17.19 -4.73
CA TRP A 85 -0.46 16.82 -3.76
C TRP A 85 0.07 17.10 -2.36
N SER A 86 -0.81 17.49 -1.46
CA SER A 86 -0.49 17.72 -0.06
C SER A 86 -1.70 17.37 0.81
N VAL A 87 -1.40 16.91 2.02
CA VAL A 87 -2.38 16.70 3.09
C VAL A 87 -3.12 18.00 3.44
N ILE A 88 -2.54 19.19 3.21
CA ILE A 88 -3.17 20.46 3.57
C ILE A 88 -4.21 20.92 2.56
N PHE A 89 -4.30 20.29 1.38
CA PHE A 89 -5.20 20.71 0.30
C PHE A 89 -6.64 20.26 0.51
N LYS A 90 -6.89 19.41 1.52
CA LYS A 90 -8.25 19.11 1.97
C LYS A 90 -8.92 20.38 2.52
N PRO A 91 -10.25 20.52 2.38
CA PRO A 91 -10.95 21.75 2.72
C PRO A 91 -10.94 22.08 4.22
N HIS A 92 -10.88 21.05 5.08
CA HIS A 92 -10.94 21.21 6.53
C HIS A 92 -10.01 20.21 7.23
N PRO A 93 -9.46 20.56 8.40
CA PRO A 93 -8.74 19.61 9.23
C PRO A 93 -9.70 18.52 9.76
N PRO A 94 -9.19 17.33 10.12
CA PRO A 94 -9.99 16.37 10.87
C PRO A 94 -10.34 16.93 12.25
N GLU A 95 -11.39 16.39 12.86
CA GLU A 95 -11.82 16.78 14.21
C GLU A 95 -10.69 16.56 15.23
N ASN A 96 -10.42 17.59 16.05
CA ASN A 96 -9.31 17.67 17.01
C ASN A 96 -7.89 17.56 16.41
N GLY A 97 -7.75 17.79 15.10
CA GLY A 97 -6.46 17.81 14.42
C GLY A 97 -6.20 19.11 13.65
N THR A 98 -5.20 19.05 12.79
CA THR A 98 -4.71 20.14 11.93
C THR A 98 -4.76 19.74 10.46
N LEU A 99 -4.55 20.70 9.55
CA LEU A 99 -4.47 20.39 8.12
C LEU A 99 -3.28 19.46 7.78
N HIS A 100 -2.26 19.40 8.63
CA HIS A 100 -1.11 18.50 8.49
C HIS A 100 -1.42 17.04 8.89
N ASP A 101 -2.53 16.80 9.59
CA ASP A 101 -2.91 15.45 9.99
C ASP A 101 -3.63 14.73 8.84
N TYR A 102 -3.17 13.52 8.53
CA TYR A 102 -3.78 12.70 7.48
C TYR A 102 -5.17 12.23 7.90
N SER A 103 -6.13 12.44 7.01
CA SER A 103 -7.53 12.14 7.25
C SER A 103 -8.12 11.29 6.14
N SER A 104 -8.85 10.25 6.52
CA SER A 104 -9.63 9.46 5.57
C SER A 104 -10.89 8.89 6.21
N GLN A 105 -11.91 8.62 5.39
CA GLN A 105 -13.15 8.00 5.84
C GLN A 105 -13.12 6.50 5.56
N ALA A 106 -13.69 5.71 6.49
CA ALA A 106 -13.76 4.27 6.32
C ALA A 106 -14.66 3.90 5.11
N PRO A 107 -14.15 3.10 4.14
CA PRO A 107 -14.81 2.92 2.84
C PRO A 107 -16.07 2.03 2.86
N TYR A 108 -16.31 1.31 3.97
CA TYR A 108 -17.43 0.35 4.12
C TYR A 108 -18.41 0.73 5.23
N TRP A 109 -18.52 2.03 5.50
CA TRP A 109 -19.47 2.57 6.44
C TRP A 109 -20.36 3.56 5.71
N TRP A 110 -21.68 3.34 5.81
CA TRP A 110 -22.68 4.22 5.21
C TRP A 110 -23.65 4.75 6.25
N PRO A 111 -24.12 5.99 6.05
CA PRO A 111 -25.19 6.54 6.85
C PRO A 111 -26.50 5.76 6.62
N THR A 112 -27.27 5.51 7.69
CA THR A 112 -28.59 4.86 7.59
C THR A 112 -29.75 5.82 7.33
N LYS A 113 -29.52 7.13 7.41
CA LYS A 113 -30.51 8.18 7.18
C LYS A 113 -30.07 9.02 5.99
N ASN A 114 -31.01 9.66 5.29
CA ASN A 114 -30.65 10.62 4.24
C ASN A 114 -29.97 11.86 4.84
N LYS A 115 -29.09 12.49 4.06
CA LYS A 115 -28.46 13.77 4.43
C LYS A 115 -29.55 14.83 4.59
N THR A 116 -29.53 15.56 5.69
CA THR A 116 -30.37 16.75 5.93
C THR A 116 -29.47 17.91 6.31
N ASP A 117 -29.96 19.15 6.25
CA ASP A 117 -29.18 20.34 6.67
C ASP A 117 -28.78 20.29 8.15
N GLN A 118 -29.52 19.51 8.95
CA GLN A 118 -29.23 19.27 10.37
C GLN A 118 -28.30 18.06 10.60
N ASN A 119 -27.99 17.29 9.56
CA ASN A 119 -27.22 16.05 9.62
C ASN A 119 -26.19 16.01 8.48
N VAL A 120 -25.35 17.05 8.40
CA VAL A 120 -24.20 17.11 7.48
C VAL A 120 -23.08 16.21 8.00
N SER A 121 -22.28 15.61 7.12
CA SER A 121 -21.11 14.82 7.54
C SER A 121 -20.16 15.74 8.34
N SER A 122 -19.81 15.35 9.57
CA SER A 122 -19.00 16.16 10.48
C SER A 122 -17.61 16.52 9.95
N LEU A 123 -17.18 15.89 8.85
CA LEU A 123 -15.96 16.24 8.12
C LEU A 123 -16.06 17.59 7.38
N SER A 124 -17.24 18.22 7.31
CA SER A 124 -17.45 19.49 6.57
C SER A 124 -17.84 20.70 7.42
N THR A 125 -17.90 20.60 8.75
CA THR A 125 -18.39 21.70 9.59
C THR A 125 -17.54 21.89 10.85
N SER A 126 -17.16 23.14 11.14
CA SER A 126 -16.41 23.58 12.33
C SER A 126 -17.20 23.54 13.65
N ARG A 127 -18.38 22.90 13.68
CA ARG A 127 -19.23 22.78 14.87
C ARG A 127 -19.49 21.32 15.20
N ALA A 128 -19.09 20.90 16.39
CA ALA A 128 -19.55 19.66 16.99
C ALA A 128 -21.08 19.75 17.21
N PRO A 129 -21.88 18.77 16.76
CA PRO A 129 -23.31 18.76 17.04
C PRO A 129 -23.54 18.57 18.55
N THR A 130 -24.34 19.44 19.14
CA THR A 130 -24.69 19.49 20.58
C THR A 130 -25.64 18.39 21.05
N ARG A 131 -25.95 17.39 20.21
CA ARG A 131 -26.84 16.26 20.54
C ARG A 131 -26.40 14.98 19.82
N LEU A 132 -25.97 13.98 20.59
CA LEU A 132 -25.56 12.65 20.14
C LEU A 132 -26.74 11.72 19.80
N ASP A 133 -27.96 12.14 20.13
CA ASP A 133 -29.22 11.40 20.08
C ASP A 133 -29.84 11.32 18.66
N ASN A 134 -29.35 12.14 17.71
CA ASN A 134 -29.77 12.10 16.31
C ASN A 134 -28.70 11.54 15.36
N ALA A 135 -27.56 11.11 15.90
CA ALA A 135 -26.41 10.66 15.13
C ALA A 135 -26.77 9.47 14.22
N TRP A 136 -26.33 9.58 12.97
CA TRP A 136 -26.31 8.52 11.97
C TRP A 136 -26.15 7.13 12.61
N SER A 137 -27.13 6.24 12.50
CA SER A 137 -26.76 4.84 12.59
C SER A 137 -25.88 4.54 11.37
N TRP A 138 -24.73 3.92 11.58
CA TRP A 138 -23.82 3.55 10.51
C TRP A 138 -23.88 2.04 10.33
N VAL A 139 -24.17 1.58 9.11
CA VAL A 139 -24.12 0.14 8.79
C VAL A 139 -22.73 -0.17 8.27
N SER A 140 -22.12 -1.20 8.85
CA SER A 140 -20.87 -1.76 8.39
C SER A 140 -21.14 -3.09 7.67
N LEU A 141 -20.54 -3.27 6.50
CA LEU A 141 -20.61 -4.53 5.76
C LEU A 141 -20.04 -5.72 6.58
N TYR A 142 -19.26 -5.45 7.63
CA TYR A 142 -18.68 -6.46 8.50
C TYR A 142 -19.67 -7.08 9.51
N ARG A 143 -20.82 -6.45 9.79
CA ARG A 143 -21.75 -6.87 10.87
C ARG A 143 -23.03 -7.60 10.43
N THR A 144 -23.34 -7.69 9.14
CA THR A 144 -24.64 -8.20 8.66
C THR A 144 -24.65 -9.71 8.36
N ARG A 145 -24.34 -10.56 9.34
CA ARG A 145 -24.54 -12.03 9.23
C ARG A 145 -25.48 -12.66 10.26
N ARG A 146 -26.10 -11.88 11.17
CA ARG A 146 -27.07 -12.41 12.16
C ARG A 146 -28.42 -11.68 12.13
N VAL A 147 -29.05 -11.58 10.96
CA VAL A 147 -30.46 -11.18 10.88
C VAL A 147 -31.19 -12.19 10.00
N ASN A 148 -32.26 -12.78 10.53
CA ASN A 148 -33.12 -13.78 9.86
C ASN A 148 -33.35 -13.44 8.39
N ALA A 149 -33.21 -14.45 7.52
CA ALA A 149 -33.25 -14.33 6.06
C ALA A 149 -34.45 -13.54 5.52
N THR A 150 -35.59 -13.59 6.21
CA THR A 150 -36.83 -12.89 5.83
C THR A 150 -36.77 -11.37 6.06
N ARG A 151 -36.05 -10.88 7.09
CA ARG A 151 -35.79 -9.44 7.27
C ARG A 151 -34.65 -8.94 6.37
N PHE A 152 -33.74 -9.83 5.98
CA PHE A 152 -32.65 -9.52 5.06
C PHE A 152 -33.20 -9.13 3.68
N LEU A 153 -34.18 -9.87 3.14
CA LEU A 153 -34.78 -9.55 1.84
C LEU A 153 -35.51 -8.20 1.79
N HIS A 154 -36.17 -7.78 2.87
CA HIS A 154 -36.85 -6.48 2.89
C HIS A 154 -35.86 -5.31 2.95
N LEU A 155 -34.78 -5.37 3.73
CA LEU A 155 -33.73 -4.35 3.69
C LEU A 155 -32.94 -4.36 2.37
N PHE A 156 -32.73 -5.54 1.78
CA PHE A 156 -32.03 -5.68 0.50
C PHE A 156 -32.84 -5.08 -0.64
N ALA A 157 -34.16 -5.31 -0.72
CA ALA A 157 -34.98 -4.80 -1.82
C ALA A 157 -35.12 -3.27 -1.82
N THR A 158 -35.14 -2.61 -0.65
CA THR A 158 -35.31 -1.16 -0.56
C THR A 158 -33.99 -0.39 -0.72
N PHE A 159 -32.83 -1.02 -0.48
CA PHE A 159 -31.52 -0.36 -0.52
C PHE A 159 -30.46 -1.05 -1.42
N ALA A 160 -30.84 -2.07 -2.20
CA ALA A 160 -29.96 -2.80 -3.12
C ALA A 160 -29.05 -1.93 -4.04
N PRO A 161 -29.43 -0.72 -4.48
CA PRO A 161 -28.53 0.10 -5.29
C PRO A 161 -27.32 0.67 -4.52
N LEU A 162 -27.35 0.65 -3.17
CA LEU A 162 -26.35 1.28 -2.30
C LEU A 162 -25.36 0.31 -1.64
N PHE A 163 -25.69 -0.99 -1.57
CA PHE A 163 -24.93 -1.97 -0.77
C PHE A 163 -23.88 -2.79 -1.56
N THR A 164 -23.73 -2.56 -2.87
CA THR A 164 -22.83 -3.35 -3.74
C THR A 164 -21.50 -2.64 -3.98
N GLY A 165 -20.56 -2.73 -3.05
CA GLY A 165 -19.15 -2.40 -3.33
C GLY A 165 -18.86 -0.99 -3.85
N ARG A 166 -19.82 -0.05 -3.72
CA ARG A 166 -19.63 1.36 -4.03
C ARG A 166 -19.05 2.04 -2.80
N THR A 167 -17.83 2.55 -2.92
CA THR A 167 -17.34 3.59 -2.02
C THR A 167 -18.32 4.77 -2.09
N ILE A 168 -18.56 5.44 -0.96
CA ILE A 168 -19.36 6.67 -0.97
C ILE A 168 -18.61 7.67 -1.86
N HIS A 169 -19.27 8.24 -2.87
CA HIS A 169 -18.66 9.24 -3.74
C HIS A 169 -18.06 10.44 -2.96
N ASP A 170 -18.60 10.74 -1.77
CA ASP A 170 -18.10 11.77 -0.85
C ASP A 170 -16.84 11.36 -0.07
N VAL A 171 -16.51 10.06 0.07
CA VAL A 171 -15.25 9.63 0.75
C VAL A 171 -14.03 10.17 0.01
N ASP A 172 -14.11 10.26 -1.31
CA ASP A 172 -12.99 10.68 -2.14
C ASP A 172 -12.89 12.22 -2.28
N THR A 173 -13.91 12.98 -1.89
CA THR A 173 -13.94 14.44 -2.01
C THR A 173 -13.50 15.18 -0.75
N ILE A 174 -13.43 14.50 0.39
CA ILE A 174 -13.12 15.10 1.71
C ILE A 174 -11.89 14.48 2.37
N THR A 175 -11.13 13.62 1.67
CA THR A 175 -10.05 12.82 2.28
C THR A 175 -8.73 12.88 1.53
N ASP A 176 -7.66 12.57 2.26
CA ASP A 176 -6.29 12.56 1.76
C ASP A 176 -5.94 11.27 0.98
N ARG A 177 -6.86 10.29 0.94
CA ARG A 177 -6.61 8.92 0.43
C ARG A 177 -6.17 8.87 -1.03
N LEU A 178 -6.85 9.60 -1.91
CA LEU A 178 -6.48 9.64 -3.33
C LEU A 178 -5.14 10.37 -3.52
N SER A 179 -4.92 11.43 -2.75
CA SER A 179 -3.72 12.26 -2.82
C SER A 179 -2.46 11.49 -2.39
N ILE A 180 -2.48 10.77 -1.25
CA ILE A 180 -1.34 9.93 -0.86
C ILE A 180 -1.12 8.79 -1.87
N GLY A 181 -2.21 8.22 -2.41
CA GLY A 181 -2.12 7.20 -3.44
C GLY A 181 -1.38 7.70 -4.68
N ALA A 182 -1.70 8.92 -5.13
CA ALA A 182 -1.02 9.58 -6.23
C ALA A 182 0.45 9.88 -5.91
N VAL A 183 0.78 10.33 -4.71
CA VAL A 183 2.19 10.55 -4.29
C VAL A 183 2.99 9.25 -4.35
N CYS A 184 2.47 8.15 -3.79
CA CYS A 184 3.17 6.87 -3.75
C CYS A 184 3.37 6.26 -5.14
N GLN A 185 2.35 6.35 -6.00
CA GLN A 185 2.42 5.81 -7.37
C GLN A 185 3.31 6.66 -8.27
N SER A 186 3.14 7.98 -8.24
CA SER A 186 3.93 8.89 -9.06
C SER A 186 5.41 8.84 -8.68
N SER A 187 5.76 8.94 -7.40
CA SER A 187 7.16 8.92 -6.97
C SER A 187 7.88 7.63 -7.38
N TYR A 188 7.21 6.49 -7.23
CA TYR A 188 7.74 5.19 -7.63
C TYR A 188 7.92 5.04 -9.14
N SER A 189 6.87 5.37 -9.92
CA SER A 189 6.91 5.28 -11.39
C SER A 189 7.96 6.23 -11.99
N LEU A 190 8.00 7.47 -11.51
CA LEU A 190 8.95 8.49 -11.93
C LEU A 190 10.39 8.13 -11.54
N ALA A 191 10.64 7.64 -10.32
CA ALA A 191 11.98 7.21 -9.89
C ALA A 191 12.49 6.00 -10.69
N LEU A 192 11.65 4.98 -10.92
CA LEU A 192 12.03 3.83 -11.75
C LEU A 192 12.27 4.23 -13.21
N THR A 193 11.45 5.13 -13.76
CA THR A 193 11.66 5.64 -15.14
C THR A 193 12.99 6.36 -15.25
N TRP A 194 13.29 7.26 -14.32
CA TRP A 194 14.59 7.92 -14.26
C TRP A 194 15.74 6.90 -14.16
N TYR A 195 15.60 5.89 -13.30
CA TYR A 195 16.63 4.87 -13.10
C TYR A 195 16.89 4.03 -14.35
N TYR A 196 15.86 3.62 -15.09
CA TYR A 196 16.01 2.76 -16.24
C TYR A 196 16.34 3.50 -17.55
N MET A 197 16.07 4.80 -17.63
CA MET A 197 16.44 5.58 -18.81
C MET A 197 17.94 5.89 -18.83
N TYR A 198 18.62 5.49 -19.91
CA TYR A 198 20.05 5.77 -20.10
C TYR A 198 20.41 7.25 -20.08
N THR A 199 19.51 8.10 -20.59
CA THR A 199 19.70 9.55 -20.59
C THR A 199 19.52 10.18 -19.22
N GLY A 200 18.95 9.46 -18.24
CA GLY A 200 18.72 9.97 -16.89
C GLY A 200 17.88 11.25 -16.87
N ASP A 201 16.88 11.37 -17.76
CA ASP A 201 16.10 12.59 -17.97
C ASP A 201 15.59 13.15 -16.63
N ALA A 202 16.19 14.26 -16.22
CA ALA A 202 16.04 14.83 -14.89
C ALA A 202 14.60 15.29 -14.61
N LYS A 203 13.74 15.41 -15.62
CA LYS A 203 12.34 15.79 -15.40
C LYS A 203 11.60 14.77 -14.53
N TYR A 204 11.91 13.48 -14.68
CA TYR A 204 11.23 12.42 -13.91
C TYR A 204 11.68 12.43 -12.45
N SER A 205 13.00 12.44 -12.19
CA SER A 205 13.54 12.50 -10.83
C SER A 205 13.17 13.79 -10.10
N LYS A 206 13.25 14.96 -10.77
CA LYS A 206 12.81 16.23 -10.20
C LYS A 206 11.32 16.18 -9.82
N LYS A 207 10.46 15.63 -10.67
CA LYS A 207 9.03 15.50 -10.38
C LYS A 207 8.77 14.54 -9.21
N ALA A 208 9.49 13.43 -9.14
CA ALA A 208 9.42 12.48 -8.02
C ALA A 208 9.82 13.18 -6.71
N ALA A 209 10.94 13.91 -6.73
CA ALA A 209 11.40 14.69 -5.59
C ALA A 209 10.38 15.75 -5.18
N THR A 210 9.80 16.51 -6.12
CA THR A 210 8.74 17.48 -5.80
C THR A 210 7.54 16.82 -5.09
N ALA A 211 7.08 15.66 -5.57
CA ALA A 211 5.96 14.95 -4.94
C ALA A 211 6.31 14.50 -3.50
N LEU A 212 7.51 13.94 -3.30
CA LEU A 212 7.97 13.50 -1.99
C LEU A 212 8.21 14.67 -1.03
N CYS A 213 8.93 15.71 -1.46
CA CYS A 213 9.23 16.87 -0.64
C CYS A 213 7.96 17.61 -0.23
N THR A 214 7.00 17.81 -1.15
CA THR A 214 5.73 18.48 -0.82
C THR A 214 4.92 17.67 0.21
N TRP A 215 4.81 16.35 0.03
CA TRP A 215 3.98 15.55 0.93
C TRP A 215 4.64 15.28 2.28
N PHE A 216 5.95 15.05 2.33
CA PHE A 216 6.60 14.53 3.54
C PHE A 216 7.52 15.52 4.24
N LEU A 217 8.10 16.50 3.51
CA LEU A 217 9.27 17.22 4.01
C LEU A 217 9.05 18.71 4.20
N ASP A 218 8.36 19.39 3.29
CA ASP A 218 8.16 20.84 3.33
C ASP A 218 7.26 21.22 4.52
N PRO A 219 7.74 22.01 5.50
CA PRO A 219 6.95 22.38 6.68
C PRO A 219 5.61 23.05 6.36
N LYS A 220 5.47 23.67 5.19
CA LYS A 220 4.21 24.32 4.78
C LYS A 220 3.16 23.33 4.30
N THR A 221 3.57 22.15 3.81
CA THR A 221 2.70 21.21 3.08
C THR A 221 2.78 19.76 3.56
N SER A 222 3.72 19.45 4.44
CA SER A 222 4.03 18.08 4.85
C SER A 222 2.96 17.48 5.74
N MET A 223 2.86 16.15 5.68
CA MET A 223 2.02 15.35 6.56
C MET A 223 2.74 15.04 7.87
N ASN A 224 2.00 15.14 8.98
CA ASN A 224 2.46 14.63 10.27
C ASN A 224 2.64 13.10 10.21
N PRO A 225 3.73 12.53 10.76
CA PRO A 225 4.08 11.11 10.61
C PRO A 225 3.23 10.19 11.50
N ASN A 226 1.91 10.23 11.35
CA ASN A 226 0.94 9.38 12.06
C ASN A 226 -0.33 9.19 11.21
N LEU A 227 -1.22 8.30 11.64
CA LEU A 227 -2.52 8.07 10.99
C LEU A 227 -3.68 8.12 12.00
N GLU A 228 -3.62 9.05 12.97
CA GLU A 228 -4.61 9.15 14.05
C GLU A 228 -6.04 9.40 13.53
N HIS A 229 -6.18 10.04 12.37
CA HIS A 229 -7.47 10.42 11.80
C HIS A 229 -7.86 9.62 10.54
N SER A 230 -7.27 8.44 10.33
CA SER A 230 -7.57 7.63 9.15
C SER A 230 -8.60 6.54 9.39
N GLN A 231 -9.40 6.34 8.34
CA GLN A 231 -10.64 5.57 8.34
C GLN A 231 -11.59 6.00 9.45
N ALA A 232 -11.69 7.30 9.70
CA ALA A 232 -12.71 7.89 10.55
C ALA A 232 -14.11 7.44 10.11
N VAL A 233 -15.00 7.29 11.09
CA VAL A 233 -16.44 7.18 10.86
C VAL A 233 -17.07 8.42 11.48
N PRO A 234 -17.62 9.34 10.67
CA PRO A 234 -18.13 10.62 11.17
C PRO A 234 -19.10 10.45 12.34
N CYS A 235 -18.93 11.28 13.37
CA CYS A 235 -19.70 11.25 14.63
C CYS A 235 -19.62 9.94 15.43
N ARG A 236 -18.61 9.09 15.21
CA ARG A 236 -18.45 7.82 15.92
C ARG A 236 -17.03 7.58 16.43
N GLU A 237 -16.05 7.64 15.53
CA GLU A 237 -14.65 7.34 15.83
C GLU A 237 -13.74 8.13 14.90
N LEU A 238 -12.72 8.79 15.46
CA LEU A 238 -11.81 9.69 14.74
C LEU A 238 -10.79 8.93 13.88
N GLY A 239 -10.42 7.72 14.28
CA GLY A 239 -9.54 6.81 13.56
C GLY A 239 -9.75 5.37 14.01
N ARG A 240 -9.31 4.38 13.23
CA ARG A 240 -9.64 2.96 13.45
C ARG A 240 -8.49 2.02 13.13
N ALA A 241 -8.24 0.98 13.91
CA ALA A 241 -7.14 0.02 13.68
C ALA A 241 -6.92 -0.50 12.22
N PRO A 242 -7.95 -0.73 11.38
CA PRO A 242 -7.77 -1.01 9.94
C PRO A 242 -7.02 0.08 9.13
N VAL A 243 -6.84 1.27 9.71
CA VAL A 243 -6.14 2.48 9.25
C VAL A 243 -4.84 2.22 8.50
N ILE A 244 -4.08 1.23 8.93
CA ILE A 244 -2.77 0.89 8.37
C ILE A 244 -2.86 0.56 6.87
N ILE A 245 -4.01 0.12 6.37
CA ILE A 245 -4.17 -0.23 4.95
C ILE A 245 -4.16 0.99 4.02
N ASP A 246 -4.45 2.19 4.52
CA ASP A 246 -4.45 3.41 3.72
C ASP A 246 -3.04 3.78 3.27
N PHE A 247 -2.03 3.38 4.05
CA PHE A 247 -0.62 3.56 3.72
C PHE A 247 0.08 2.27 3.32
N SER A 248 -0.06 1.18 4.08
CA SER A 248 0.80 -0.01 3.95
C SER A 248 0.80 -0.64 2.55
N GLN A 249 -0.31 -0.59 1.81
CA GLN A 249 -0.35 -1.13 0.45
C GLN A 249 0.57 -0.38 -0.52
N LEU A 250 0.71 0.95 -0.37
CA LEU A 250 1.40 1.79 -1.35
C LEU A 250 2.69 2.37 -0.80
N PHE A 251 2.77 2.69 0.49
CA PHE A 251 3.91 3.36 1.09
C PHE A 251 5.24 2.60 0.95
N THR A 252 5.21 1.27 0.83
CA THR A 252 6.44 0.51 0.54
C THR A 252 7.08 0.88 -0.80
N SER A 253 6.33 1.49 -1.73
CA SER A 253 6.89 2.03 -2.98
C SER A 253 7.69 3.31 -2.73
N VAL A 254 7.31 4.12 -1.73
CA VAL A 254 8.01 5.35 -1.37
C VAL A 254 9.40 5.04 -0.83
N VAL A 255 9.53 4.04 0.05
CA VAL A 255 10.85 3.69 0.61
C VAL A 255 11.81 3.18 -0.48
N ASP A 256 11.32 2.45 -1.48
CA ASP A 256 12.14 2.04 -2.63
C ASP A 256 12.47 3.22 -3.56
N ALA A 257 11.50 4.09 -3.84
CA ALA A 257 11.70 5.28 -4.66
C ALA A 257 12.80 6.18 -4.08
N VAL A 258 12.79 6.39 -2.76
CA VAL A 258 13.84 7.14 -2.04
C VAL A 258 15.21 6.50 -2.25
N GLN A 259 15.33 5.17 -2.10
CA GLN A 259 16.61 4.49 -2.29
C GLN A 259 17.11 4.54 -3.74
N ILE A 260 16.19 4.57 -4.71
CA ILE A 260 16.53 4.77 -6.12
C ILE A 260 17.02 6.21 -6.35
N LEU A 261 16.31 7.22 -5.85
CA LEU A 261 16.70 8.63 -5.99
C LEU A 261 18.04 8.93 -5.29
N ASN A 262 18.34 8.22 -4.20
CA ASN A 262 19.61 8.30 -3.47
C ASN A 262 20.84 7.91 -4.31
N LEU A 263 20.65 7.29 -5.48
CA LEU A 263 21.75 6.98 -6.42
C LEU A 263 22.32 8.21 -7.15
N GLY A 264 21.92 9.42 -6.76
CA GLY A 264 22.40 10.69 -7.33
C GLY A 264 21.41 11.34 -8.29
N ALA A 265 20.11 11.13 -8.08
CA ALA A 265 19.08 11.70 -8.92
C ALA A 265 19.00 13.23 -8.77
N THR A 266 19.02 13.95 -9.89
CA THR A 266 18.85 15.40 -9.89
C THR A 266 17.53 15.79 -9.23
N GLY A 267 17.59 16.70 -8.26
CA GLY A 267 16.43 17.19 -7.51
C GLY A 267 16.19 16.46 -6.19
N TRP A 268 16.90 15.37 -5.89
CA TRP A 268 16.85 14.69 -4.59
C TRP A 268 18.20 14.80 -3.89
N THR A 269 18.26 15.54 -2.77
CA THR A 269 19.51 15.84 -2.08
C THR A 269 19.79 14.88 -0.92
N LYS A 270 21.02 14.92 -0.40
CA LYS A 270 21.39 14.21 0.84
C LYS A 270 20.61 14.75 2.06
N ASP A 271 20.25 16.04 2.06
CA ASP A 271 19.38 16.62 3.09
C ASP A 271 17.96 16.04 3.00
N ASP A 272 17.38 15.97 1.80
CA ASP A 272 16.06 15.35 1.57
C ASP A 272 16.04 13.90 2.05
N THR A 273 17.12 13.15 1.77
CA THR A 273 17.31 11.77 2.27
C THR A 273 17.28 11.72 3.79
N THR A 274 18.03 12.61 4.45
CA THR A 274 18.12 12.67 5.91
C THR A 274 16.77 13.00 6.54
N ARG A 275 16.05 13.99 5.98
CA ARG A 275 14.72 14.39 6.44
C ARG A 275 13.68 13.31 6.19
N MET A 276 13.73 12.61 5.06
CA MET A 276 12.83 11.50 4.76
C MET A 276 13.07 10.32 5.71
N ASN A 277 14.31 9.99 6.03
CA ASN A 277 14.64 8.97 7.02
C ASN A 277 14.15 9.36 8.42
N LYS A 278 14.25 10.64 8.79
CA LYS A 278 13.68 11.14 10.04
C LYS A 278 12.15 11.00 10.07
N TRP A 279 11.47 11.37 8.99
CA TRP A 279 10.01 11.20 8.88
C TRP A 279 9.61 9.71 8.98
N ASN A 280 10.31 8.82 8.26
CA ASN A 280 10.11 7.37 8.33
C ASN A 280 10.33 6.84 9.75
N GLN A 281 11.33 7.35 10.47
CA GLN A 281 11.61 6.94 11.84
C GLN A 281 10.47 7.35 12.78
N GLN A 282 10.01 8.60 12.68
CA GLN A 282 8.88 9.08 13.48
C GLN A 282 7.60 8.29 13.19
N PHE A 283 7.33 7.98 11.92
CA PHE A 283 6.16 7.19 11.53
C PHE A 283 6.26 5.74 12.02
N LEU A 284 7.45 5.13 11.93
CA LEU A 284 7.72 3.81 12.50
C LEU A 284 7.49 3.79 14.01
N ASP A 285 8.00 4.79 14.73
CA ASP A 285 7.86 4.87 16.18
C ASP A 285 6.38 4.98 16.58
N TRP A 286 5.64 5.87 15.92
CA TRP A 286 4.18 5.96 16.09
C TRP A 286 3.48 4.63 15.78
N LEU A 287 3.85 3.97 14.68
CA LEU A 287 3.21 2.73 14.23
C LEU A 287 3.40 1.56 15.23
N VAL A 288 4.51 1.54 15.97
CA VAL A 288 4.77 0.48 16.97
C VAL A 288 4.32 0.86 18.38
N SER A 289 4.25 2.15 18.73
CA SER A 289 3.92 2.59 20.09
C SER A 289 2.46 3.02 20.29
N SER A 290 1.79 3.50 19.25
CA SER A 290 0.41 4.02 19.33
C SER A 290 -0.61 2.91 19.61
N ASP A 291 -1.73 3.29 20.20
CA ASP A 291 -2.83 2.36 20.46
C ASP A 291 -3.45 1.83 19.16
N LEU A 292 -3.58 2.69 18.13
CA LEU A 292 -4.03 2.26 16.80
C LEU A 292 -3.07 1.25 16.17
N GLY A 293 -1.76 1.49 16.26
CA GLY A 293 -0.73 0.57 15.76
C GLY A 293 -0.78 -0.79 16.48
N LYS A 294 -0.88 -0.79 17.81
CA LYS A 294 -1.03 -2.01 18.62
C LYS A 294 -2.29 -2.79 18.26
N GLN A 295 -3.42 -2.10 18.12
CA GLN A 295 -4.68 -2.73 17.70
C GLN A 295 -4.58 -3.32 16.28
N ALA A 296 -3.94 -2.62 15.35
CA ALA A 296 -3.73 -3.11 13.98
C ALA A 296 -2.86 -4.37 13.96
N SER A 297 -1.80 -4.41 14.77
CA SER A 297 -0.95 -5.58 14.95
C SER A 297 -1.70 -6.78 15.51
N ALA A 298 -2.68 -6.56 16.39
CA ALA A 298 -3.47 -7.61 17.02
C ALA A 298 -4.58 -8.19 16.13
N LEU A 299 -4.79 -7.69 14.91
CA LEU A 299 -5.76 -8.26 13.98
C LEU A 299 -5.33 -9.66 13.49
N HIS A 300 -6.30 -10.44 13.00
CA HIS A 300 -6.12 -11.85 12.62
C HIS A 300 -6.30 -12.09 11.11
N ASN A 301 -6.38 -11.03 10.31
CA ASN A 301 -6.59 -11.09 8.87
C ASN A 301 -5.51 -10.27 8.14
N ASN A 302 -5.73 -9.99 6.85
CA ASN A 302 -4.82 -9.22 6.00
C ASN A 302 -4.26 -7.93 6.62
N HIS A 303 -5.03 -7.23 7.46
CA HIS A 303 -4.56 -5.99 8.09
C HIS A 303 -3.29 -6.22 8.93
N ALA A 304 -3.20 -7.33 9.66
CA ALA A 304 -2.02 -7.63 10.48
C ALA A 304 -0.79 -8.02 9.65
N VAL A 305 -0.99 -8.66 8.49
CA VAL A 305 0.10 -8.98 7.57
C VAL A 305 0.61 -7.70 6.89
N PHE A 306 -0.29 -6.80 6.50
CA PHE A 306 0.05 -5.47 6.01
C PHE A 306 0.76 -4.61 7.07
N TYR A 307 0.37 -4.71 8.34
CA TYR A 307 1.09 -4.10 9.46
C TYR A 307 2.52 -4.62 9.54
N ASP A 308 2.71 -5.95 9.59
CA ASP A 308 4.04 -6.56 9.67
C ASP A 308 4.91 -6.18 8.45
N MET A 309 4.33 -6.14 7.25
CA MET A 309 4.99 -5.68 6.02
C MET A 309 5.45 -4.22 6.13
N GLN A 310 4.60 -3.31 6.60
CA GLN A 310 4.94 -1.90 6.69
C GLN A 310 5.99 -1.63 7.77
N VAL A 311 5.86 -2.23 8.96
CA VAL A 311 6.85 -2.11 10.03
C VAL A 311 8.20 -2.65 9.58
N ALA A 312 8.24 -3.81 8.91
CA ALA A 312 9.49 -4.38 8.42
C ALA A 312 10.15 -3.50 7.34
N ALA A 313 9.36 -2.96 6.40
CA ALA A 313 9.85 -2.08 5.36
C ALA A 313 10.44 -0.77 5.93
N LEU A 314 9.70 -0.12 6.83
CA LEU A 314 10.18 1.08 7.53
C LEU A 314 11.41 0.80 8.38
N SER A 315 11.44 -0.32 9.09
CA SER A 315 12.61 -0.72 9.91
C SER A 315 13.86 -0.87 9.04
N LEU A 316 13.74 -1.47 7.85
CA LEU A 316 14.87 -1.54 6.91
C LEU A 316 15.26 -0.18 6.36
N SER A 317 14.30 0.68 6.00
CA SER A 317 14.60 1.98 5.39
C SER A 317 15.38 2.91 6.33
N VAL A 318 15.15 2.79 7.65
CA VAL A 318 15.85 3.56 8.69
C VAL A 318 17.02 2.79 9.34
N GLY A 319 17.40 1.64 8.79
CA GLY A 319 18.57 0.87 9.23
C GLY A 319 18.38 -0.02 10.46
N LYS A 320 17.17 -0.13 11.02
CA LYS A 320 16.81 -1.02 12.14
C LYS A 320 16.65 -2.48 11.70
N ARG A 321 17.75 -3.10 11.24
CA ARG A 321 17.75 -4.46 10.64
C ARG A 321 17.28 -5.56 11.59
N ASP A 322 17.62 -5.49 12.87
CA ASP A 322 17.19 -6.49 13.86
C ASP A 322 15.69 -6.43 14.15
N GLN A 323 15.13 -5.22 14.21
CA GLN A 323 13.69 -5.02 14.30
C GLN A 323 12.98 -5.58 13.06
N ALA A 324 13.50 -5.29 11.86
CA ALA A 324 12.98 -5.88 10.63
C ALA A 324 13.00 -7.42 10.68
N LYS A 325 14.13 -8.02 11.09
CA LYS A 325 14.28 -9.47 11.22
C LYS A 325 13.29 -10.09 12.22
N SER A 326 13.06 -9.42 13.35
CA SER A 326 12.07 -9.85 14.35
C SER A 326 10.65 -9.85 13.77
N VAL A 327 10.26 -8.76 13.11
CA VAL A 327 8.92 -8.60 12.51
C VAL A 327 8.67 -9.60 11.39
N VAL A 328 9.62 -9.78 10.46
CA VAL A 328 9.45 -10.79 9.39
C VAL A 328 9.47 -12.22 9.94
N SER A 329 10.14 -12.47 11.07
CA SER A 329 10.12 -13.79 11.71
C SER A 329 8.75 -14.11 12.32
N ARG A 330 8.06 -13.11 12.87
CA ARG A 330 6.65 -13.22 13.33
C ARG A 330 5.69 -13.63 12.21
N ALA A 331 6.02 -13.36 10.95
CA ALA A 331 5.21 -13.78 9.79
C ALA A 331 5.00 -15.30 9.73
N LYS A 332 5.89 -16.11 10.31
CA LYS A 332 5.72 -17.57 10.42
C LYS A 332 4.47 -17.92 11.23
N SER A 333 4.29 -17.27 12.39
CA SER A 333 3.07 -17.42 13.19
C SER A 333 1.83 -16.90 12.45
N ARG A 334 1.96 -15.83 11.64
CA ARG A 334 0.85 -15.36 10.78
C ARG A 334 0.47 -16.40 9.73
N ILE A 335 1.44 -17.08 9.12
CA ILE A 335 1.20 -18.18 8.17
C ILE A 335 0.47 -19.33 8.86
N ASP A 336 0.95 -19.73 10.04
CA ASP A 336 0.35 -20.81 10.84
C ASP A 336 -1.09 -20.51 11.30
N GLU A 337 -1.42 -19.23 11.47
CA GLU A 337 -2.73 -18.79 11.93
C GLU A 337 -3.71 -18.54 10.78
N GLN A 338 -3.26 -17.86 9.72
CA GLN A 338 -4.13 -17.32 8.67
C GLN A 338 -4.28 -18.23 7.45
N ILE A 339 -3.39 -19.20 7.26
CA ILE A 339 -3.49 -20.21 6.19
C ILE A 339 -3.92 -21.52 6.83
N ALA A 340 -5.03 -22.10 6.37
CA ALA A 340 -5.54 -23.37 6.87
C ALA A 340 -4.78 -24.57 6.26
N PRO A 341 -4.93 -25.80 6.81
CA PRO A 341 -4.28 -26.99 6.26
C PRO A 341 -4.69 -27.31 4.80
N ASP A 342 -5.89 -26.93 4.40
CA ASP A 342 -6.39 -27.03 3.01
C ASP A 342 -5.88 -25.89 2.10
N SER A 343 -4.98 -25.05 2.62
CA SER A 343 -4.38 -23.89 1.96
C SER A 343 -5.31 -22.70 1.71
N SER A 344 -6.56 -22.77 2.18
CA SER A 344 -7.48 -21.63 2.18
C SER A 344 -7.06 -20.58 3.22
N GLN A 345 -7.64 -19.38 3.13
CA GLN A 345 -7.46 -18.31 4.12
C GLN A 345 -8.81 -18.01 4.79
N PRO A 346 -9.15 -18.65 5.93
CA PRO A 346 -10.52 -18.63 6.47
C PRO A 346 -11.07 -17.22 6.75
N ASN A 347 -10.25 -16.33 7.32
CA ASN A 347 -10.64 -14.95 7.63
C ASN A 347 -10.89 -14.10 6.37
N GLU A 348 -10.34 -14.52 5.22
CA GLU A 348 -10.58 -13.90 3.92
C GLU A 348 -11.72 -14.59 3.14
N ALA A 349 -11.90 -15.90 3.35
CA ALA A 349 -12.97 -16.68 2.75
C ALA A 349 -14.38 -16.22 3.19
N VAL A 350 -14.52 -15.77 4.44
CA VAL A 350 -15.80 -15.25 4.96
C VAL A 350 -16.20 -13.89 4.40
N ARG A 351 -15.34 -13.22 3.62
CA ARG A 351 -15.57 -11.88 3.10
C ARG A 351 -16.44 -11.92 1.84
N THR A 352 -17.22 -10.87 1.62
CA THR A 352 -18.11 -10.74 0.44
C THR A 352 -17.37 -10.78 -0.89
N ARG A 353 -16.11 -10.32 -0.91
CA ARG A 353 -15.18 -10.45 -2.05
C ARG A 353 -14.06 -11.42 -1.71
N SER A 354 -14.41 -12.66 -1.35
CA SER A 354 -13.48 -13.66 -0.82
C SER A 354 -12.25 -13.87 -1.71
N TRP A 355 -12.46 -13.99 -3.03
CA TRP A 355 -11.37 -14.10 -4.01
C TRP A 355 -10.39 -12.92 -3.93
N HIS A 356 -10.92 -11.69 -3.93
CA HIS A 356 -10.11 -10.49 -3.81
C HIS A 356 -9.30 -10.49 -2.51
N TYR A 357 -9.91 -10.84 -1.37
CA TYR A 357 -9.22 -10.81 -0.08
C TYR A 357 -8.16 -11.91 0.07
N HIS A 358 -8.35 -13.08 -0.54
CA HIS A 358 -7.27 -14.09 -0.64
C HIS A 358 -6.06 -13.53 -1.40
N CYS A 359 -6.30 -12.94 -2.57
CA CYS A 359 -5.24 -12.31 -3.37
C CYS A 359 -4.60 -11.14 -2.61
N PHE A 360 -5.41 -10.31 -1.94
CA PHE A 360 -4.96 -9.12 -1.23
C PHE A 360 -4.04 -9.45 -0.05
N ASN A 361 -4.39 -10.47 0.73
CA ASN A 361 -3.54 -10.93 1.82
C ASN A 361 -2.24 -11.57 1.28
N LEU A 362 -2.31 -12.32 0.18
CA LEU A 362 -1.12 -12.86 -0.48
C LEU A 362 -0.20 -11.76 -1.04
N VAL A 363 -0.73 -10.62 -1.48
CA VAL A 363 0.12 -9.46 -1.82
C VAL A 363 0.94 -9.01 -0.62
N ALA A 364 0.36 -8.93 0.57
CA ALA A 364 1.09 -8.57 1.78
C ALA A 364 2.14 -9.63 2.15
N PHE A 365 1.76 -10.91 2.18
CA PHE A 365 2.68 -12.00 2.50
C PHE A 365 3.87 -12.10 1.55
N THR A 366 3.63 -12.00 0.24
CA THR A 366 4.69 -12.14 -0.78
C THR A 366 5.67 -10.98 -0.76
N ARG A 367 5.20 -9.75 -0.52
CA ARG A 367 6.08 -8.60 -0.28
C ARG A 367 6.82 -8.71 1.05
N LEU A 368 6.17 -9.17 2.11
CA LEU A 368 6.82 -9.44 3.39
C LEU A 368 7.92 -10.51 3.25
N ALA A 369 7.70 -11.55 2.44
CA ALA A 369 8.72 -12.55 2.08
C ALA A 369 9.89 -11.95 1.30
N GLN A 370 9.61 -10.99 0.40
CA GLN A 370 10.65 -10.26 -0.31
C GLN A 370 11.50 -9.42 0.66
N ILE A 371 10.87 -8.65 1.55
CA ILE A 371 11.54 -7.90 2.64
C ILE A 371 12.37 -8.84 3.53
N ALA A 372 11.82 -10.00 3.88
CA ALA A 372 12.47 -11.00 4.74
C ALA A 372 13.80 -11.51 4.16
N SER A 373 13.91 -11.61 2.83
CA SER A 373 15.14 -12.03 2.17
C SER A 373 16.32 -11.08 2.43
N HIS A 374 16.07 -9.78 2.60
CA HIS A 374 17.10 -8.77 2.89
C HIS A 374 17.71 -8.93 4.29
N VAL A 375 17.08 -9.73 5.16
CA VAL A 375 17.54 -10.03 6.54
C VAL A 375 17.76 -11.53 6.77
N GLY A 376 17.87 -12.30 5.69
CA GLY A 376 18.21 -13.73 5.75
C GLY A 376 17.10 -14.64 6.28
N VAL A 377 15.82 -14.23 6.16
CA VAL A 377 14.67 -15.05 6.54
C VAL A 377 13.94 -15.51 5.29
N ASP A 378 13.87 -16.83 5.08
CA ASP A 378 13.17 -17.44 3.95
C ASP A 378 11.73 -17.82 4.35
N LEU A 379 10.77 -16.96 4.00
CA LEU A 379 9.34 -17.23 4.20
C LEU A 379 8.74 -18.09 3.06
N TRP A 380 9.41 -18.19 1.91
CA TRP A 380 8.93 -18.99 0.78
C TRP A 380 9.06 -20.49 1.04
N ARG A 381 10.15 -20.90 1.71
CA ARG A 381 10.40 -22.29 2.10
C ARG A 381 9.84 -22.68 3.47
N TYR A 382 9.29 -21.73 4.21
CA TYR A 382 8.68 -22.02 5.51
C TYR A 382 7.48 -22.96 5.36
N LYS A 383 7.42 -23.96 6.25
CA LYS A 383 6.31 -24.92 6.36
C LYS A 383 5.79 -24.88 7.79
N GLY A 384 4.52 -24.52 7.94
CA GLY A 384 3.81 -24.56 9.21
C GLY A 384 3.59 -26.01 9.70
N PRO A 385 3.25 -26.20 10.98
CA PRO A 385 3.10 -27.51 11.60
C PRO A 385 1.98 -28.36 10.96
N LYS A 386 0.99 -27.74 10.31
CA LYS A 386 -0.08 -28.43 9.57
C LYS A 386 0.14 -28.43 8.06
N GLY A 387 1.39 -28.22 7.62
CA GLY A 387 1.77 -28.17 6.22
C GLY A 387 1.42 -26.86 5.51
N GLN A 388 1.19 -25.78 6.25
CA GLN A 388 0.82 -24.46 5.75
C GLN A 388 2.03 -23.78 5.09
N GLY A 389 1.79 -22.93 4.10
CA GLY A 389 2.89 -22.21 3.45
C GLY A 389 2.42 -21.32 2.30
N LEU A 390 3.23 -20.31 1.98
CA LEU A 390 2.88 -19.30 0.97
C LEU A 390 2.67 -19.89 -0.42
N GLN A 391 3.53 -20.83 -0.84
CA GLN A 391 3.40 -21.49 -2.15
C GLN A 391 2.07 -22.23 -2.28
N LYS A 392 1.65 -22.95 -1.23
CA LYS A 392 0.39 -23.68 -1.22
C LYS A 392 -0.82 -22.74 -1.24
N ALA A 393 -0.78 -21.65 -0.49
CA ALA A 393 -1.85 -20.64 -0.52
C ALA A 393 -1.96 -19.96 -1.89
N ILE A 394 -0.85 -19.77 -2.62
CA ILE A 394 -0.89 -19.31 -4.02
C ILE A 394 -1.49 -20.40 -4.91
N GLN A 395 -1.04 -21.65 -4.78
CA GLN A 395 -1.59 -22.77 -5.55
C GLN A 395 -3.10 -22.95 -5.34
N PHE A 396 -3.59 -22.69 -4.12
CA PHE A 396 -5.02 -22.73 -3.79
C PHE A 396 -5.83 -21.75 -4.64
N ILE A 397 -5.30 -20.56 -4.92
CA ILE A 397 -6.00 -19.55 -5.71
C ILE A 397 -5.81 -19.74 -7.23
N LEU A 398 -4.70 -20.32 -7.69
CA LEU A 398 -4.36 -20.41 -9.12
C LEU A 398 -5.48 -20.93 -10.05
N PRO A 399 -6.22 -22.02 -9.73
CA PRO A 399 -7.26 -22.52 -10.63
C PRO A 399 -8.32 -21.46 -10.96
N THR A 400 -8.78 -20.72 -9.95
CA THR A 400 -9.75 -19.65 -10.13
C THR A 400 -9.17 -18.47 -10.92
N ALA A 401 -7.88 -18.15 -10.75
CA ALA A 401 -7.20 -17.11 -11.54
C ALA A 401 -7.11 -17.48 -13.02
N LEU A 402 -6.94 -18.77 -13.32
CA LEU A 402 -6.80 -19.31 -14.68
C LEU A 402 -8.13 -19.66 -15.33
N ASN A 403 -9.26 -19.32 -14.70
CA ASN A 403 -10.61 -19.75 -15.12
C ASN A 403 -10.74 -21.28 -15.30
N GLN A 404 -9.89 -22.05 -14.62
CA GLN A 404 -10.00 -23.49 -14.58
C GLN A 404 -11.16 -23.80 -13.63
N LYS A 405 -12.29 -24.25 -14.20
CA LYS A 405 -13.43 -24.69 -13.39
C LYS A 405 -12.96 -25.81 -12.46
N LYS A 406 -13.33 -25.72 -11.19
CA LYS A 406 -13.28 -26.86 -10.27
C LYS A 406 -14.37 -27.86 -10.61
#